data_AF-A0A1F4E636-F1
#
_entry.id   AF-A0A1F4E636-F1
#
_cell.length_a   1.000
_cell.length_b   1.000
_cell.length_c   1.000
_cell.angle_alpha   90.00
_cell.angle_beta   90.00
_cell.angle_gamma   90.00
#
_symmetry.space_group_name_H-M   'P 1'
#
loop_
_entity.id
_entity.type
_entity.pdbx_description
1 polymer ?
#
loop_
_entity_poly.entity_id
_entity_poly.type
_entity_poly.pdbx_seq_one_letter_code
_entity_poly.pdbx_strand_id
1 'polypeptide(L)'
;MACTSASVSLRKPLAADELVRALLTGKVARGKRAHFIVLLEEAPEPLLRGLVAQVGACAAPGVVARNLRRIAAEIGVRTKALEWLKTG
;
A
#
# COMPACT_ATOMS: atom_id res chain seq x y z
N MET A 1 -11.57 17.88 6.78
CA MET A 1 -11.62 16.41 6.84
C MET A 1 -10.25 15.90 7.30
N ALA A 2 -10.23 15.16 8.40
CA ALA A 2 -9.02 14.80 9.14
C ALA A 2 -8.43 13.47 8.61
N CYS A 3 -7.27 13.57 7.95
CA CYS A 3 -6.42 12.42 7.61
C CYS A 3 -5.14 12.50 8.46
N THR A 4 -5.29 12.43 9.78
CA THR A 4 -4.23 12.18 10.76
C THR A 4 -4.27 10.68 11.08
N SER A 5 -3.21 9.93 11.34
CA SER A 5 -1.80 10.16 11.55
C SER A 5 -1.17 8.77 11.58
N ALA A 6 -0.04 8.59 10.90
CA ALA A 6 0.96 7.59 11.27
C ALA A 6 2.32 8.13 10.84
N SER A 7 2.65 9.33 11.33
CA SER A 7 3.98 9.93 11.20
C SER A 7 4.92 9.26 12.20
N VAL A 8 5.25 7.99 11.96
CA VAL A 8 6.48 7.40 12.50
C VAL A 8 7.63 8.04 11.74
N SER A 9 8.57 8.66 12.46
CA SER A 9 9.69 9.54 12.04
C SER A 9 10.54 9.07 10.85
N LEU A 10 9.93 8.97 9.67
CA LEU A 10 10.59 8.74 8.41
C LEU A 10 10.77 10.10 7.76
N ARG A 11 12.03 10.48 7.52
CA ARG A 11 12.53 11.82 7.13
C ARG A 11 11.77 12.54 5.99
N LYS A 12 10.85 11.88 5.28
CA LYS A 12 9.96 12.50 4.29
C LYS A 12 8.55 11.89 4.42
N PRO A 13 7.48 12.68 4.60
CA PRO A 13 6.11 12.15 4.63
C PRO A 13 5.77 11.44 3.31
N LEU A 14 5.04 10.32 3.38
CA LEU A 14 4.51 9.65 2.20
C LEU A 14 3.29 10.45 1.71
N ALA A 15 3.40 11.08 0.54
CA ALA A 15 2.29 11.80 -0.06
C ALA A 15 1.27 10.81 -0.65
N ALA A 16 -0.02 11.19 -0.65
CA ALA A 16 -1.08 10.36 -1.20
C ALA A 16 -0.83 9.98 -2.67
N ASP A 17 -0.37 10.93 -3.50
CA ASP A 17 -0.06 10.68 -4.91
C ASP A 17 1.08 9.67 -5.10
N GLU A 18 2.11 9.71 -4.23
CA GLU A 18 3.21 8.75 -4.28
C GLU A 18 2.76 7.34 -3.90
N LEU A 19 1.83 7.24 -2.94
CA LEU A 19 1.23 5.97 -2.56
C LEU A 19 0.37 5.42 -3.70
N VAL A 20 -0.49 6.24 -4.30
CA VAL A 20 -1.31 5.85 -5.46
C VAL A 20 -0.41 5.41 -6.62
N ARG A 21 0.61 6.20 -6.94
CA ARG A 21 1.58 5.88 -8.00
C ARG A 21 2.33 4.58 -7.72
N ALA A 22 2.75 4.34 -6.49
CA ALA A 22 3.40 3.09 -6.11
C ALA A 22 2.46 1.90 -6.32
N LEU A 23 1.18 2.02 -5.92
CA LEU A 23 0.17 0.98 -6.11
C LEU A 23 -0.17 0.70 -7.57
N LEU A 24 -0.21 1.75 -8.41
CA LEU A 24 -0.45 1.62 -9.85
C LEU A 24 0.75 1.05 -10.60
N THR A 25 1.97 1.37 -10.18
CA THR A 25 3.21 0.94 -10.85
C THR A 25 3.81 -0.33 -10.27
N GLY A 26 3.38 -0.73 -9.07
CA GLY A 26 4.00 -1.82 -8.30
C GLY A 26 5.44 -1.54 -7.88
N LYS A 27 5.86 -0.26 -7.85
CA LYS A 27 7.22 0.15 -7.48
C LYS A 27 7.19 1.06 -6.27
N VAL A 28 7.98 0.73 -5.26
CA VAL A 28 8.18 1.61 -4.10
C VAL A 28 9.30 2.61 -4.40
N ALA A 29 9.03 3.90 -4.20
CA ALA A 29 10.06 4.93 -4.35
C ALA A 29 11.26 4.68 -3.42
N ARG A 30 12.49 4.92 -3.91
CA ARG A 30 13.73 4.76 -3.14
C ARG A 30 13.66 5.64 -1.88
N GLY A 31 13.77 5.01 -0.71
CA GLY A 31 13.67 5.68 0.60
C GLY A 31 12.26 5.67 1.23
N LYS A 32 11.25 5.12 0.55
CA LYS A 32 9.88 5.01 1.09
C LYS A 32 9.49 3.62 1.57
N ARG A 33 10.39 2.64 1.44
CA ARG A 33 10.16 1.24 1.84
C ARG A 33 9.66 1.11 3.27
N ALA A 34 10.26 1.81 4.23
CA ALA A 34 9.85 1.75 5.62
C ALA A 34 8.41 2.24 5.86
N HIS A 35 7.90 3.20 5.08
CA HIS A 35 6.50 3.61 5.17
C HIS A 35 5.56 2.50 4.71
N PHE A 36 5.92 1.80 3.64
CA PHE A 36 5.12 0.68 3.14
C PHE A 36 5.18 -0.52 4.09
N ILE A 37 6.30 -0.75 4.76
CA ILE A 37 6.41 -1.78 5.79
C ILE A 37 5.43 -1.49 6.93
N VAL A 38 5.50 -0.28 7.52
CA VAL A 38 4.59 0.14 8.58
C VAL A 38 3.13 0.10 8.13
N LEU A 39 2.83 0.60 6.93
CA LEU A 39 1.48 0.56 6.38
C LEU A 39 0.97 -0.88 6.23
N LEU A 40 1.78 -1.82 5.74
CA LEU A 40 1.32 -3.18 5.50
C LEU A 40 1.28 -4.06 6.77
N GLU A 41 2.12 -3.78 7.77
CA GLU A 41 2.12 -4.51 9.04
C GLU A 41 1.13 -3.95 10.06
N GLU A 42 0.94 -2.63 10.11
CA GLU A 42 0.11 -1.98 11.13
C GLU A 42 -1.27 -1.57 10.62
N ALA A 43 -1.48 -1.39 9.30
CA ALA A 43 -2.80 -0.97 8.83
C ALA A 43 -3.82 -2.13 8.91
N PRO A 44 -5.05 -1.83 9.37
CA PRO A 44 -6.10 -2.82 9.39
C PRO A 44 -6.54 -3.18 7.96
N GLU A 45 -6.85 -4.46 7.76
CA GLU A 45 -7.36 -5.02 6.49
C GLU A 45 -8.44 -4.15 5.79
N PRO A 46 -9.51 -3.65 6.46
CA PRO A 46 -10.51 -2.81 5.80
C PRO A 46 -9.95 -1.51 5.21
N LEU A 47 -8.90 -0.94 5.81
CA LEU A 47 -8.23 0.24 5.27
C LEU A 47 -7.50 -0.12 3.98
N LEU A 48 -6.77 -1.23 3.97
CA LEU A 48 -6.09 -1.74 2.76
C LEU A 48 -7.09 -2.09 1.65
N ARG A 49 -8.24 -2.67 1.99
CA ARG A 49 -9.34 -2.94 1.03
C ARG A 49 -9.90 -1.65 0.43
N GLY A 50 -10.19 -0.65 1.27
CA GLY A 50 -10.66 0.66 0.82
C GLY A 50 -9.66 1.34 -0.11
N LEU A 51 -8.36 1.25 0.22
CA LEU A 51 -7.26 1.75 -0.60
C LEU A 51 -7.22 1.07 -1.98
N VAL A 52 -7.29 -0.26 -2.01
CA VAL A 52 -7.31 -1.04 -3.26
C VAL A 52 -8.55 -0.73 -4.09
N ALA A 53 -9.71 -0.55 -3.47
CA ALA A 53 -10.95 -0.18 -4.17
C ALA A 53 -10.87 1.23 -4.77
N GLN A 54 -10.39 2.21 -4.00
CA GLN A 54 -10.26 3.60 -4.46
C GLN A 54 -9.24 3.74 -5.59
N VAL A 55 -8.07 3.11 -5.47
CA VAL A 55 -7.05 3.14 -6.53
C VAL A 55 -7.45 2.25 -7.70
N GLY A 56 -8.14 1.14 -7.42
CA GLY A 56 -8.70 0.23 -8.41
C GLY A 56 -9.77 0.89 -9.27
N ALA A 57 -10.52 1.87 -8.76
CA ALA A 57 -11.49 2.62 -9.55
C ALA A 57 -10.85 3.40 -10.73
N CYS A 58 -9.56 3.74 -10.62
CA CYS A 58 -8.79 4.41 -11.66
C CYS A 58 -7.82 3.47 -12.42
N ALA A 59 -7.89 2.16 -12.17
CA ALA A 59 -6.98 1.18 -12.73
C ALA A 59 -7.74 -0.01 -13.30
N ALA A 60 -7.06 -0.85 -14.10
CA ALA A 60 -7.64 -2.11 -14.50
C ALA A 60 -7.88 -3.01 -13.26
N PRO A 61 -9.00 -3.74 -13.22
CA PRO A 61 -9.36 -4.59 -12.08
C PRO A 61 -8.25 -5.61 -11.81
N GLY A 62 -7.89 -5.79 -10.54
CA GLY A 62 -6.86 -6.73 -10.11
C GLY A 62 -5.41 -6.27 -10.30
N VAL A 63 -5.13 -5.20 -11.07
CA VAL A 63 -3.75 -4.68 -11.22
C VAL A 63 -3.20 -4.18 -9.90
N VAL A 64 -4.00 -3.42 -9.15
CA VAL A 64 -3.60 -2.87 -7.85
C VAL A 64 -3.32 -3.98 -6.84
N ALA A 65 -4.16 -5.00 -6.79
CA ALA A 65 -3.97 -6.19 -5.95
C ALA A 65 -2.65 -6.92 -6.27
N ARG A 66 -2.38 -7.15 -7.56
CA ARG A 66 -1.14 -7.78 -8.04
C ARG A 66 0.09 -6.96 -7.69
N ASN A 67 0.02 -5.64 -7.87
CA ASN A 67 1.10 -4.72 -7.58
C ASN A 67 1.37 -4.61 -6.08
N LEU A 68 0.33 -4.56 -5.26
CA LEU A 68 0.46 -4.52 -3.80
C LEU A 68 1.17 -5.77 -3.26
N ARG A 69 0.86 -6.95 -3.81
CA ARG A 69 1.60 -8.18 -3.50
C ARG A 69 3.05 -8.13 -3.94
N ARG A 70 3.32 -7.62 -5.14
CA ARG A 70 4.68 -7.48 -5.66
C ARG A 70 5.50 -6.54 -4.77
N ILE A 71 4.91 -5.43 -4.35
CA ILE A 71 5.50 -4.53 -3.37
C ILE A 71 5.81 -5.28 -2.09
N ALA A 72 4.82 -5.92 -1.47
CA ALA A 72 5.00 -6.66 -0.22
C ALA A 72 6.13 -7.70 -0.28
N ALA A 73 6.24 -8.43 -1.41
CA ALA A 73 7.33 -9.36 -1.66
C ALA A 73 8.68 -8.66 -1.82
N GLU A 74 8.74 -7.51 -2.51
CA GLU A 74 9.96 -6.71 -2.68
C GLU A 74 10.49 -6.14 -1.36
N ILE A 75 9.60 -5.75 -0.45
CA ILE A 75 9.97 -5.20 0.86
C ILE A 75 10.02 -6.24 1.98
N GLY A 76 9.71 -7.50 1.70
CA GLY A 76 9.84 -8.62 2.65
C GLY A 76 8.84 -8.60 3.81
N VAL A 77 7.67 -7.99 3.62
CA VAL A 77 6.66 -7.84 4.68
C VAL A 77 5.74 -9.05 4.75
N ARG A 78 5.28 -9.41 5.95
CA ARG A 78 4.31 -10.48 6.14
C ARG A 78 3.01 -10.14 5.40
N THR A 79 2.72 -10.90 4.36
CA THR A 79 1.51 -10.79 3.53
C THR A 79 0.22 -11.20 4.25
N LYS A 80 0.23 -11.34 5.58
CA LYS A 80 -0.95 -11.74 6.37
C LYS A 80 -2.10 -10.75 6.19
N ALA A 81 -1.80 -9.44 6.18
CA ALA A 81 -2.77 -8.38 5.88
C ALA A 81 -3.23 -8.36 4.40
N LEU A 82 -2.65 -9.20 3.55
CA LEU A 82 -2.94 -9.35 2.12
C LEU A 82 -3.50 -10.74 1.78
N GLU A 83 -3.80 -11.58 2.77
CA GLU A 83 -4.36 -12.93 2.56
C GLU A 83 -5.70 -12.87 1.84
N TRP A 84 -6.54 -11.87 2.12
CA TRP A 84 -7.82 -11.65 1.44
C TRP A 84 -7.69 -11.40 -0.07
N LEU A 85 -6.51 -11.00 -0.56
CA LEU A 85 -6.27 -10.88 -1.99
C LEU A 85 -6.12 -12.25 -2.67
N LYS A 86 -5.90 -13.35 -1.92
CA LYS A 86 -5.74 -14.73 -2.48
C LYS A 86 -7.06 -15.31 -2.94
N THR A 87 -8.18 -14.74 -2.56
CA THR A 87 -9.52 -15.21 -2.89
C THR A 87 -10.10 -14.51 -4.13
N GLY A 88 -9.26 -14.13 -5.09
CA GLY A 88 -9.66 -13.49 -6.35
C GLY A 88 -9.39 -14.36 -7.55
#